data_AF-A0A814AE37-F1
#
_entry.id   AF-A0A814AE37-F1
#
_cell.length_a   1.000
_cell.length_b   1.000
_cell.length_c   1.000
_cell.angle_alpha   90.00
_cell.angle_beta   90.00
_cell.angle_gamma   90.00
#
_symmetry.space_group_name_H-M   'P 1'
#
loop_
_entity.id
_entity.type
_entity.pdbx_description
1 polymer ?
#
loop_
_entity_poly.entity_id
_entity_poly.type
_entity_poly.pdbx_seq_one_letter_code
_entity_poly.pdbx_strand_id
1 'polypeptide(L)'
;MSLSSEKYNENEGDEEEEDLEKQNNDEIVQQHNDEEEDDNEEPLDPRIQIELERANAAMSEVNNLETQFDEAQQLFQTLFSNCKQRLAVLSKRLGSCVEKARPYYDACKQVEETQLETQKAAQEFQRSFSVYQVAKETLSLAESKLLTDGKHEFDAAWQEYVNHATMKVMQAELDKTRSERLHQEQSKLYQDAEEQRMMLYRTLRRSISKSKYILMA
;
A
#
# COMPACT_ATOMS: atom_id res chain seq x y z
N MET A 1 -39.04 -38.46 57.25
CA MET A 1 -38.36 -38.51 55.95
C MET A 1 -37.50 -37.27 55.84
N SER A 2 -36.24 -37.50 55.49
CA SER A 2 -35.14 -36.56 55.32
C SER A 2 -35.42 -35.40 54.36
N LEU A 3 -34.75 -34.27 54.58
CA LEU A 3 -33.60 -33.81 53.77
C LEU A 3 -33.21 -32.38 54.19
N SER A 4 -31.99 -32.24 54.72
CA SER A 4 -31.25 -30.98 54.85
C SER A 4 -30.80 -30.50 53.47
N SER A 5 -30.66 -29.18 53.29
CA SER A 5 -29.96 -28.61 52.15
C SER A 5 -28.94 -27.59 52.69
N GLU A 6 -27.70 -28.06 52.83
CA GLU A 6 -26.51 -27.27 53.11
C GLU A 6 -26.13 -26.43 51.88
N LYS A 7 -25.67 -25.20 52.14
CA LYS A 7 -25.01 -24.33 51.17
C LYS A 7 -23.58 -24.82 50.94
N TYR A 8 -23.19 -24.99 49.67
CA TYR A 8 -21.80 -25.20 49.28
C TYR A 8 -21.06 -23.85 49.21
N ASN A 9 -19.87 -23.82 49.81
CA ASN A 9 -18.89 -22.75 49.79
C ASN A 9 -17.70 -23.29 48.97
N GLU A 10 -17.57 -22.90 47.70
CA GLU A 10 -16.55 -23.40 46.76
C GLU A 10 -15.31 -22.49 46.75
N ASN A 11 -14.60 -22.38 47.88
CA ASN A 11 -13.45 -21.48 47.95
C ASN A 11 -12.26 -22.02 48.76
N GLU A 12 -12.09 -23.34 48.82
CA GLU A 12 -10.94 -24.02 49.44
C GLU A 12 -10.18 -24.96 48.47
N GLY A 13 -10.48 -24.93 47.15
CA GLY A 13 -9.91 -25.88 46.18
C GLY A 13 -8.69 -25.41 45.39
N ASP A 14 -8.40 -24.10 45.35
CA ASP A 14 -7.38 -23.54 44.45
C ASP A 14 -5.99 -23.43 45.10
N GLU A 15 -5.88 -23.54 46.44
CA GLU A 15 -4.59 -23.53 47.13
C GLU A 15 -3.95 -24.94 47.16
N GLU A 16 -4.74 -26.02 47.08
CA GLU A 16 -4.22 -27.39 47.08
C GLU A 16 -3.65 -27.82 45.70
N GLU A 17 -4.14 -27.25 44.60
CA GLU A 17 -3.69 -27.59 43.24
C GLU A 17 -2.32 -26.95 42.91
N GLU A 18 -2.05 -25.75 43.45
CA GLU A 18 -0.77 -25.04 43.28
C GLU A 18 0.38 -25.65 44.11
N ASP A 19 0.07 -26.33 45.22
CA ASP A 19 1.03 -27.04 46.05
C ASP A 19 1.40 -28.43 45.50
N LEU A 20 0.48 -29.08 44.77
CA LEU A 20 0.74 -30.36 44.09
C LEU A 20 1.64 -30.22 42.86
N GLU A 21 1.56 -29.12 42.10
CA GLU A 21 2.48 -28.83 40.99
C GLU A 21 3.89 -28.41 41.47
N LYS A 22 4.00 -27.72 42.61
CA LYS A 22 5.30 -27.42 43.25
C LYS A 22 5.95 -28.68 43.80
N GLN A 23 5.19 -29.56 44.46
CA GLN A 23 5.71 -30.85 44.95
C GLN A 23 6.15 -31.78 43.82
N ASN A 24 5.44 -31.80 42.68
CA ASN A 24 5.86 -32.59 41.51
C ASN A 24 7.15 -32.05 40.87
N ASN A 25 7.31 -30.72 40.79
CA ASN A 25 8.53 -30.12 40.28
C ASN A 25 9.72 -30.29 41.25
N ASP A 26 9.48 -30.22 42.56
CA ASP A 26 10.53 -30.48 43.56
C ASP A 26 10.94 -31.97 43.60
N GLU A 27 10.01 -32.93 43.42
CA GLU A 27 10.34 -34.36 43.27
C GLU A 27 11.10 -34.66 41.97
N ILE A 28 10.78 -33.99 40.86
CA ILE A 28 11.52 -34.11 39.59
C ILE A 28 12.94 -33.50 39.71
N VAL A 29 13.09 -32.41 40.48
CA VAL A 29 14.39 -31.77 40.72
C VAL A 29 15.24 -32.53 41.75
N GLN A 30 14.64 -33.28 42.68
CA GLN A 30 15.39 -34.10 43.66
C GLN A 30 15.72 -35.52 43.19
N GLN A 31 15.03 -36.08 42.18
CA GLN A 31 15.41 -37.38 41.61
C GLN A 31 16.55 -37.33 40.59
N HIS A 32 17.07 -36.13 40.28
CA HIS A 32 18.18 -35.93 39.33
C HIS A 32 19.45 -35.35 40.00
N ASN A 33 19.67 -35.62 41.29
CA ASN A 33 20.89 -35.19 42.01
C ASN A 33 21.65 -36.33 42.70
N ASP A 34 21.26 -37.59 42.48
CA ASP A 34 22.04 -38.79 42.83
C ASP A 34 22.33 -39.61 41.56
N GLU A 35 22.69 -38.94 40.46
CA GLU A 35 23.42 -39.60 39.39
C GLU A 35 24.90 -39.54 39.78
N GLU A 36 25.44 -40.73 40.01
CA GLU A 36 26.85 -41.00 40.18
C GLU A 36 27.67 -40.11 39.23
N GLU A 37 28.68 -39.40 39.74
CA GLU A 37 29.76 -38.89 38.90
C GLU A 37 30.44 -40.13 38.29
N ASP A 38 29.88 -40.62 37.17
CA ASP A 38 30.52 -41.60 36.31
C ASP A 38 31.72 -40.89 35.68
N ASP A 39 32.87 -41.04 36.33
CA ASP A 39 34.21 -40.69 35.86
C ASP A 39 34.59 -41.40 34.52
N ASN A 40 33.61 -41.91 33.77
CA ASN A 40 33.71 -42.35 32.39
C ASN A 40 32.97 -41.39 31.44
N GLU A 41 33.32 -40.10 31.44
CA GLU A 41 33.06 -39.27 30.27
C GLU A 41 33.97 -39.75 29.11
N GLU A 42 33.53 -40.81 28.43
CA GLU A 42 34.05 -41.19 27.13
C GLU A 42 33.92 -39.94 26.23
N PRO A 43 35.02 -39.41 25.67
CA PRO A 43 34.96 -38.14 24.97
C PRO A 43 33.96 -38.27 23.82
N LEU A 44 32.88 -37.48 23.89
CA LEU A 44 31.87 -37.40 22.85
C LEU A 44 32.56 -37.30 21.49
N ASP A 45 32.14 -38.12 20.52
CA ASP A 45 32.68 -38.02 19.15
C ASP A 45 32.57 -36.55 18.73
N PRO A 46 33.69 -35.90 18.31
CA PRO A 46 33.70 -34.51 17.93
C PRO A 46 32.59 -34.13 16.94
N ARG A 47 32.13 -35.07 16.10
CA ARG A 47 31.00 -34.86 15.18
C ARG A 47 29.65 -34.76 15.89
N ILE A 48 29.42 -35.59 16.90
CA ILE A 48 28.20 -35.55 17.72
C ILE A 48 28.19 -34.25 18.52
N GLN A 49 29.34 -33.84 19.06
CA GLN A 49 29.48 -32.59 19.80
C GLN A 49 29.18 -31.36 18.92
N ILE A 50 29.70 -31.30 17.69
CA ILE A 50 29.39 -30.23 16.74
C ILE A 50 27.90 -30.17 16.38
N GLU A 51 27.25 -31.33 16.18
CA GLU A 51 25.83 -31.35 15.82
C GLU A 51 24.93 -30.95 17.01
N LEU A 52 25.32 -31.29 18.24
CA LEU A 52 24.64 -30.84 19.46
C LEU A 52 24.81 -29.33 19.67
N GLU A 53 26.00 -28.79 19.46
CA GLU A 53 26.24 -27.34 19.51
C GLU A 53 25.37 -26.61 18.47
N ARG A 54 25.25 -27.18 17.26
CA ARG A 54 24.40 -26.63 16.20
C ARG A 54 22.91 -26.71 16.54
N ALA A 55 22.45 -27.82 17.12
CA ALA A 55 21.07 -27.98 17.56
C ALA A 55 20.73 -27.01 18.69
N ASN A 56 21.63 -26.85 19.67
CA ASN A 56 21.46 -25.89 20.76
C ASN A 56 21.48 -24.45 20.25
N ALA A 57 22.33 -24.11 19.29
CA ALA A 57 22.34 -22.80 18.65
C ALA A 57 21.02 -22.53 17.90
N ALA A 58 20.52 -23.51 17.15
CA ALA A 58 19.24 -23.39 16.46
C ALA A 58 18.05 -23.27 17.43
N MET A 59 18.08 -24.01 18.55
CA MET A 59 17.04 -23.91 19.59
C MET A 59 17.07 -22.54 20.28
N SER A 60 18.26 -22.02 20.57
CA SER A 60 18.42 -20.65 21.08
C SER A 60 17.91 -19.60 20.08
N GLU A 61 18.15 -19.80 18.79
CA GLU A 61 17.61 -18.94 17.73
C GLU A 61 16.08 -19.00 17.66
N VAL A 62 15.48 -20.20 17.76
CA VAL A 62 14.02 -20.37 17.84
C VAL A 62 13.44 -19.63 19.05
N ASN A 63 14.00 -19.83 20.25
CA ASN A 63 13.53 -19.17 21.46
C ASN A 63 13.64 -17.64 21.38
N ASN A 64 14.71 -17.14 20.77
CA ASN A 64 14.90 -15.71 20.53
C ASN A 64 13.88 -15.15 19.52
N LEU A 65 13.59 -15.89 18.45
CA LEU A 65 12.57 -15.51 17.47
C LEU A 65 11.16 -15.55 18.06
N GLU A 66 10.85 -16.55 18.90
CA GLU A 66 9.58 -16.62 19.65
C GLU A 66 9.43 -15.41 20.57
N THR A 67 10.48 -15.05 21.32
CA THR A 67 10.47 -13.87 22.18
C THR A 67 10.22 -12.59 21.37
N GLN A 68 10.93 -12.40 20.26
CA GLN A 68 10.73 -11.23 19.39
C GLN A 68 9.33 -11.19 18.75
N PHE A 69 8.79 -12.36 18.40
CA PHE A 69 7.45 -12.47 17.87
C PHE A 69 6.41 -12.07 18.92
N ASP A 70 6.54 -12.56 20.14
CA ASP A 70 5.65 -12.22 21.25
C ASP A 70 5.72 -10.74 21.61
N GLU A 71 6.92 -10.16 21.65
CA GLU A 71 7.11 -8.72 21.84
C GLU A 71 6.43 -7.91 20.71
N ALA A 72 6.64 -8.28 19.45
CA ALA A 72 6.02 -7.61 18.31
C ALA A 72 4.48 -7.76 18.34
N GLN A 73 3.98 -8.92 18.74
CA GLN A 73 2.55 -9.17 18.87
C GLN A 73 1.94 -8.35 20.01
N GLN A 74 2.60 -8.27 21.17
CA GLN A 74 2.17 -7.42 22.28
C GLN A 74 2.19 -5.94 21.91
N LEU A 75 3.22 -5.47 21.21
CA LEU A 75 3.32 -4.10 20.70
C LEU A 75 2.18 -3.80 19.73
N PHE A 76 1.91 -4.69 18.77
CA PHE A 76 0.80 -4.54 17.84
C PHE A 76 -0.55 -4.46 18.56
N GLN A 77 -0.81 -5.35 19.50
CA GLN A 77 -2.07 -5.36 20.26
C GLN A 77 -2.24 -4.08 21.08
N THR A 78 -1.17 -3.63 21.73
CA THR A 78 -1.17 -2.38 22.51
C THR A 78 -1.42 -1.17 21.62
N LEU A 79 -0.71 -1.05 20.49
CA LEU A 79 -0.90 0.03 19.52
C LEU A 79 -2.31 0.00 18.93
N PHE A 80 -2.80 -1.18 18.54
CA PHE A 80 -4.13 -1.34 17.97
C PHE A 80 -5.23 -0.97 18.97
N SER A 81 -5.09 -1.39 20.24
CA SER A 81 -5.99 -1.01 21.33
C SER A 81 -5.98 0.51 21.55
N ASN A 82 -4.79 1.13 21.59
CA ASN A 82 -4.66 2.58 21.70
C ASN A 82 -5.33 3.33 20.54
N CYS A 83 -5.09 2.89 19.30
CA CYS A 83 -5.72 3.44 18.10
C CYS A 83 -7.25 3.29 18.14
N LYS A 84 -7.77 2.11 18.53
CA LYS A 84 -9.20 1.86 18.71
C LYS A 84 -9.81 2.81 19.75
N GLN A 85 -9.17 2.97 20.91
CA GLN A 85 -9.64 3.86 21.98
C GLN A 85 -9.65 5.32 21.51
N ARG A 86 -8.57 5.78 20.87
CA ARG A 86 -8.48 7.14 20.29
C ARG A 86 -9.59 7.37 19.26
N LEU A 87 -9.82 6.42 18.36
CA LEU A 87 -10.87 6.50 17.35
C LEU A 87 -12.27 6.53 17.98
N ALA A 88 -12.51 5.76 19.05
CA ALA A 88 -13.77 5.78 19.77
C ALA A 88 -14.07 7.13 20.44
N VAL A 89 -13.07 7.75 21.09
CA VAL A 89 -13.20 9.10 21.68
C VAL A 89 -13.50 10.14 20.59
N LEU A 90 -12.76 10.07 19.49
CA LEU A 90 -12.92 10.94 18.33
C LEU A 90 -14.31 10.79 17.68
N SER A 91 -14.78 9.56 17.50
CA SER A 91 -16.11 9.24 16.96
C SER A 91 -17.23 9.84 17.83
N LYS A 92 -17.15 9.68 19.16
CA LYS A 92 -18.12 10.29 20.10
C LYS A 92 -18.15 11.82 19.99
N ARG A 93 -16.98 12.47 19.83
CA ARG A 93 -16.88 13.93 19.75
C ARG A 93 -17.47 14.50 18.45
N LEU A 94 -17.39 13.77 17.35
CA LEU A 94 -17.74 14.26 16.01
C LEU A 94 -19.09 13.76 15.50
N GLY A 95 -19.57 12.62 15.99
CA GLY A 95 -20.85 12.03 15.61
C GLY A 95 -21.00 11.89 14.09
N SER A 96 -22.12 12.37 13.55
CA SER A 96 -22.46 12.22 12.13
C SER A 96 -21.70 13.14 11.16
N CYS A 97 -20.81 14.03 11.63
CA CYS A 97 -20.15 14.98 10.72
C CYS A 97 -19.13 14.31 9.78
N VAL A 98 -18.54 13.17 10.18
CA VAL A 98 -17.64 12.38 9.34
C VAL A 98 -18.42 11.76 8.17
N GLU A 99 -19.52 11.06 8.46
CA GLU A 99 -20.37 10.47 7.41
C GLU A 99 -20.99 11.52 6.49
N LYS A 100 -21.38 12.67 7.03
CA LYS A 100 -21.88 13.79 6.21
C LYS A 100 -20.80 14.42 5.33
N ALA A 101 -19.53 14.35 5.70
CA ALA A 101 -18.42 14.89 4.91
C ALA A 101 -17.86 13.87 3.90
N ARG A 102 -18.17 12.57 4.03
CA ARG A 102 -17.71 11.49 3.15
C ARG A 102 -17.89 11.80 1.65
N PRO A 103 -19.05 12.29 1.16
CA PRO A 103 -19.23 12.57 -0.27
C PRO A 103 -18.24 13.62 -0.80
N TYR A 104 -17.84 14.59 0.02
CA TYR A 104 -16.84 15.58 -0.37
C TYR A 104 -15.45 14.97 -0.55
N TYR A 105 -15.05 14.06 0.33
CA TYR A 105 -13.75 13.39 0.23
C TYR A 105 -13.72 12.40 -0.94
N ASP A 106 -14.82 11.69 -1.19
CA ASP A 106 -14.95 10.83 -2.38
C ASP A 106 -14.84 11.67 -3.66
N ALA A 107 -15.48 12.85 -3.71
CA ALA A 107 -15.34 13.78 -4.83
C ALA A 107 -13.91 14.35 -4.96
N CYS A 108 -13.19 14.57 -3.85
CA CYS A 108 -11.78 14.98 -3.91
C CYS A 108 -10.91 13.89 -4.55
N LYS A 109 -11.15 12.63 -4.20
CA LYS A 109 -10.45 11.49 -4.80
C LYS A 109 -10.75 11.38 -6.30
N GLN A 110 -12.02 11.54 -6.69
CA GLN A 110 -12.41 11.53 -8.10
C GLN A 110 -11.77 12.67 -8.90
N VAL A 111 -11.65 13.87 -8.30
CA VAL A 111 -10.92 14.99 -8.90
C VAL A 111 -9.44 14.63 -9.11
N GLU A 112 -8.79 14.02 -8.12
CA GLU A 112 -7.39 13.62 -8.25
C GLU A 112 -7.18 12.57 -9.36
N GLU A 113 -8.08 11.58 -9.45
CA GLU A 113 -8.08 10.57 -10.51
C GLU A 113 -8.27 11.21 -11.90
N THR A 114 -9.30 12.04 -12.08
CA THR A 114 -9.58 12.73 -13.35
C THR A 114 -8.52 13.77 -13.73
N GLN A 115 -7.90 14.43 -12.74
CA GLN A 115 -6.77 15.33 -12.97
C GLN A 115 -5.57 14.57 -13.53
N LEU A 116 -5.24 13.41 -12.95
CA LEU A 116 -4.14 12.57 -13.42
C LEU A 116 -4.39 12.07 -14.85
N GLU A 117 -5.62 11.64 -15.15
CA GLU A 117 -6.01 11.22 -16.50
C GLU A 117 -5.94 12.35 -17.51
N THR A 118 -6.41 13.55 -17.14
CA THR A 118 -6.31 14.76 -17.98
C THR A 118 -4.86 15.13 -18.24
N GLN A 119 -3.99 15.07 -17.22
CA GLN A 119 -2.57 15.36 -17.37
C GLN A 119 -1.89 14.36 -18.32
N LYS A 120 -2.19 13.06 -18.20
CA LYS A 120 -1.70 12.03 -19.12
C LYS A 120 -2.15 12.29 -20.55
N ALA A 121 -3.43 12.60 -20.75
CA ALA A 121 -3.98 12.92 -22.07
C ALA A 121 -3.34 14.20 -22.65
N ALA A 122 -3.07 15.21 -21.83
CA ALA A 122 -2.39 16.44 -22.23
C ALA A 122 -0.94 16.16 -22.68
N GLN A 123 -0.20 15.32 -21.96
CA GLN A 123 1.16 14.92 -22.34
C GLN A 123 1.19 14.17 -23.67
N GLU A 124 0.23 13.26 -23.89
CA GLU A 124 0.12 12.52 -25.15
C GLU A 124 -0.25 13.43 -26.33
N PHE A 125 -1.14 14.40 -26.11
CA PHE A 125 -1.42 15.44 -27.09
C PHE A 125 -0.18 16.28 -27.40
N GLN A 126 0.57 16.73 -26.39
CA GLN A 126 1.81 17.49 -26.61
C GLN A 126 2.85 16.69 -27.40
N ARG A 127 2.99 15.40 -27.11
CA ARG A 127 3.86 14.49 -27.86
C ARG A 127 3.41 14.35 -29.30
N SER A 128 2.13 14.08 -29.53
CA SER A 128 1.55 13.95 -30.88
C SER A 128 1.68 15.26 -31.68
N PHE A 129 1.47 16.39 -31.01
CA PHE A 129 1.64 17.72 -31.60
C PHE A 129 3.10 17.99 -31.98
N SER A 130 4.05 17.64 -31.13
CA SER A 130 5.48 17.76 -31.43
C SER A 130 5.87 16.94 -32.67
N VAL A 131 5.40 15.70 -32.77
CA VAL A 131 5.63 14.85 -33.96
C VAL A 131 5.02 15.47 -35.22
N TYR A 132 3.80 16.02 -35.13
CA TYR A 132 3.16 16.73 -36.24
C TYR A 132 3.97 17.95 -36.69
N GLN A 133 4.49 18.75 -35.75
CA GLN A 133 5.34 19.90 -36.09
C GLN A 133 6.60 19.47 -36.82
N VAL A 134 7.31 18.46 -36.31
CA VAL A 134 8.51 17.92 -36.98
C VAL A 134 8.19 17.38 -38.37
N ALA A 135 7.06 16.70 -38.54
CA ALA A 135 6.62 16.21 -39.85
C ALA A 135 6.33 17.37 -40.82
N LYS A 136 5.68 18.44 -40.35
CA LYS A 136 5.43 19.65 -41.14
C LYS A 136 6.71 20.37 -41.53
N GLU A 137 7.66 20.50 -40.61
CA GLU A 137 8.97 21.08 -40.88
C GLU A 137 9.73 20.26 -41.93
N THR A 138 9.64 18.92 -41.86
CA THR A 138 10.25 18.01 -42.84
C THR A 138 9.67 18.24 -44.24
N LEU A 139 8.34 18.36 -44.36
CA LEU A 139 7.67 18.64 -45.63
C LEU A 139 8.02 20.03 -46.17
N SER A 140 8.00 21.05 -45.31
CA SER A 140 8.39 22.42 -45.67
C SER A 140 9.84 22.52 -46.16
N LEU A 141 10.77 21.81 -45.51
CA LEU A 141 12.16 21.72 -45.96
C LEU A 141 12.26 21.03 -47.32
N ALA A 142 11.45 20.01 -47.57
CA ALA A 142 11.38 19.35 -48.87
C ALA A 142 10.90 20.32 -49.96
N GLU A 143 9.79 21.03 -49.72
CA GLU A 143 9.24 22.03 -50.64
C GLU A 143 10.25 23.15 -50.95
N SER A 144 10.97 23.65 -49.93
CA SER A 144 11.99 24.68 -50.12
C SER A 144 13.18 24.21 -50.96
N LYS A 145 13.62 22.95 -50.79
CA LYS A 145 14.69 22.36 -51.61
C LYS A 145 14.28 22.26 -53.08
N LEU A 146 13.03 21.83 -53.34
CA LEU A 146 12.48 21.77 -54.69
C LEU A 146 12.45 23.15 -55.37
N LEU A 147 12.12 24.21 -54.63
CA LEU A 147 12.09 25.58 -55.16
C LEU A 147 13.49 26.17 -55.42
N THR A 148 14.48 25.79 -54.62
CA THR A 148 15.83 26.37 -54.67
C THR A 148 16.70 25.69 -55.71
N ASP A 149 16.65 24.36 -55.80
CA ASP A 149 17.43 23.57 -56.76
C ASP A 149 16.69 23.40 -58.09
N GLY A 150 16.18 24.47 -58.71
CA GLY A 150 15.36 24.46 -59.94
C GLY A 150 15.95 23.79 -61.20
N LYS A 151 17.01 22.99 -61.06
CA LYS A 151 17.63 22.07 -62.03
C LYS A 151 17.51 20.58 -61.68
N HIS A 152 17.13 20.20 -60.47
CA HIS A 152 16.90 18.79 -60.14
C HIS A 152 15.55 18.38 -60.72
N GLU A 153 15.62 17.64 -61.83
CA GLU A 153 14.50 16.88 -62.36
C GLU A 153 13.84 16.13 -61.20
N PHE A 154 12.51 16.12 -61.21
CA PHE A 154 11.66 15.49 -60.20
C PHE A 154 11.86 13.97 -60.27
N ASP A 155 13.01 13.51 -59.79
CA ASP A 155 13.48 12.13 -59.86
C ASP A 155 12.57 11.23 -59.01
N ALA A 156 12.45 9.96 -59.40
CA ALA A 156 11.57 9.00 -58.76
C ALA A 156 11.84 8.89 -57.25
N ALA A 157 13.12 8.96 -56.84
CA ALA A 157 13.51 8.94 -55.43
C ALA A 157 13.02 10.17 -54.65
N TRP A 158 12.99 11.34 -55.29
CA TRP A 158 12.50 12.57 -54.66
C TRP A 158 10.96 12.57 -54.56
N GLN A 159 10.28 12.07 -55.60
CA GLN A 159 8.84 11.85 -55.57
C GLN A 159 8.43 10.93 -54.42
N GLU A 160 9.11 9.80 -54.27
CA GLU A 160 8.89 8.87 -53.16
C GLU A 160 9.13 9.53 -51.79
N TYR A 161 10.18 10.34 -51.66
CA TYR A 161 10.46 11.08 -50.43
C TYR A 161 9.34 12.06 -50.06
N VAL A 162 8.88 12.90 -51.01
CA VAL A 162 7.80 13.86 -50.77
C VAL A 162 6.48 13.15 -50.48
N ASN A 163 6.18 12.05 -51.18
CA ASN A 163 5.01 11.22 -50.92
C ASN A 163 5.05 10.66 -49.50
N HIS A 164 6.21 10.14 -49.05
CA HIS A 164 6.39 9.65 -47.69
C HIS A 164 6.24 10.77 -46.64
N ALA A 165 6.86 11.93 -46.86
CA ALA A 165 6.73 13.09 -45.98
C ALA A 165 5.27 13.56 -45.86
N THR A 166 4.54 13.60 -46.97
CA THR A 166 3.12 13.98 -47.03
C THR A 166 2.25 12.98 -46.26
N MET A 167 2.47 11.67 -46.48
CA MET A 167 1.78 10.61 -45.73
C MET A 167 2.06 10.71 -44.22
N LYS A 168 3.31 11.02 -43.85
CA LYS A 168 3.70 11.18 -42.45
C LYS A 168 3.04 12.40 -41.79
N VAL A 169 2.91 13.52 -42.50
CA VAL A 169 2.16 14.69 -42.02
C VAL A 169 0.69 14.34 -41.82
N MET A 170 0.07 13.68 -42.78
CA MET A 170 -1.34 13.27 -42.71
C MET A 170 -1.59 12.32 -41.52
N GLN A 171 -0.72 11.32 -41.32
CA GLN A 171 -0.81 10.41 -40.19
C GLN A 171 -0.63 11.14 -38.85
N ALA A 172 0.40 11.99 -38.74
CA ALA A 172 0.64 12.77 -37.53
C ALA A 172 -0.49 13.75 -37.21
N GLU A 173 -1.17 14.29 -38.23
CA GLU A 173 -2.35 15.15 -38.05
C GLU A 173 -3.55 14.39 -37.51
N LEU A 174 -3.77 13.16 -37.98
CA LEU A 174 -4.81 12.28 -37.46
C LEU A 174 -4.56 11.93 -35.99
N ASP A 175 -3.33 11.56 -35.66
CA ASP A 175 -2.92 11.22 -34.28
C ASP A 175 -3.00 12.44 -33.34
N LYS A 176 -2.61 13.62 -33.83
CA LYS A 176 -2.77 14.90 -33.12
C LYS A 176 -4.24 15.21 -32.86
N THR A 177 -5.11 15.03 -33.84
CA THR A 177 -6.55 15.32 -33.69
C THR A 177 -7.23 14.34 -32.75
N ARG A 178 -6.83 13.07 -32.78
CA ARG A 178 -7.33 12.04 -31.86
C ARG A 178 -6.93 12.33 -30.42
N SER A 179 -5.65 12.61 -30.18
CA SER A 179 -5.15 12.94 -28.84
C SER A 179 -5.72 14.26 -28.31
N GLU A 180 -5.94 15.24 -29.18
CA GLU A 180 -6.62 16.50 -28.85
C GLU A 180 -8.06 16.26 -28.36
N ARG A 181 -8.83 15.44 -29.09
CA ARG A 181 -10.21 15.11 -28.70
C ARG A 181 -10.26 14.39 -27.34
N LEU A 182 -9.36 13.43 -27.12
CA LEU A 182 -9.28 12.72 -25.84
C LEU A 182 -8.93 13.67 -24.69
N HIS A 183 -7.96 14.57 -24.89
CA HIS A 183 -7.61 15.58 -23.89
C HIS A 183 -8.79 16.52 -23.59
N GLN A 184 -9.55 16.94 -24.60
CA GLN A 184 -10.75 17.77 -24.40
C GLN A 184 -11.84 17.05 -23.60
N GLU A 185 -12.09 15.77 -23.92
CA GLU A 185 -13.07 14.95 -23.19
C GLU A 185 -12.66 14.77 -21.72
N GLN A 186 -11.41 14.43 -21.47
CA GLN A 186 -10.88 14.28 -20.11
C GLN A 186 -10.90 15.60 -19.32
N SER A 187 -10.54 16.70 -19.99
CA SER A 187 -10.61 18.05 -19.38
C SER A 187 -12.03 18.41 -18.96
N LYS A 188 -13.04 18.01 -19.75
CA LYS A 188 -14.45 18.23 -19.40
C LYS A 188 -14.85 17.40 -18.17
N LEU A 189 -14.46 16.12 -18.13
CA LEU A 189 -14.71 15.27 -16.96
C LEU A 189 -14.08 15.83 -15.68
N TYR A 190 -12.85 16.34 -15.77
CA TYR A 190 -12.19 17.02 -14.66
C TYR A 190 -12.94 18.27 -14.21
N GLN A 191 -13.40 19.11 -15.15
CA GLN A 191 -14.21 20.30 -14.83
C GLN A 191 -15.51 19.93 -14.12
N ASP A 192 -16.23 18.93 -14.64
CA ASP A 192 -17.49 18.45 -14.05
C ASP A 192 -17.26 17.91 -12.62
N ALA A 193 -16.18 17.16 -12.40
CA ALA A 193 -15.80 16.65 -11.08
C ALA A 193 -15.40 17.76 -10.10
N GLU A 194 -14.65 18.77 -10.58
CA GLU A 194 -14.28 19.96 -9.80
C GLU A 194 -15.52 20.77 -9.38
N GLU A 195 -16.47 20.96 -10.29
CA GLU A 195 -17.73 21.66 -9.98
C GLU A 195 -18.52 20.92 -8.91
N GLN A 196 -18.63 19.60 -9.01
CA GLN A 196 -19.27 18.76 -7.98
C GLN A 196 -18.57 18.89 -6.63
N ARG A 197 -17.23 18.81 -6.60
CA ARG A 197 -16.43 19.01 -5.38
C ARG A 197 -16.68 20.39 -4.76
N MET A 198 -16.72 21.45 -5.57
CA MET A 198 -16.98 22.81 -5.11
C MET A 198 -18.39 22.98 -4.56
N MET A 199 -19.39 22.38 -5.20
CA MET A 199 -20.77 22.36 -4.71
C MET A 199 -20.88 21.65 -3.36
N LEU A 200 -20.23 20.49 -3.21
CA LEU A 200 -20.17 19.75 -1.95
C LEU A 200 -19.42 20.53 -0.87
N TYR A 201 -18.32 21.19 -1.21
CA TYR A 201 -17.57 22.04 -0.29
C TYR A 201 -18.43 23.17 0.27
N ARG A 202 -19.21 23.85 -0.57
CA ARG A 202 -20.12 24.92 -0.17
C ARG A 202 -21.23 24.41 0.75
N THR A 203 -21.82 23.28 0.40
CA THR A 203 -22.97 22.70 1.12
C THR A 203 -22.56 22.09 2.48
N LEU A 204 -21.41 21.43 2.53
CA LEU A 204 -20.96 20.63 3.68
C LEU A 204 -19.86 21.30 4.51
N ARG A 205 -19.59 22.60 4.29
CA ARG A 205 -18.47 23.36 4.87
C ARG A 205 -18.25 23.10 6.37
N ARG A 206 -19.31 23.13 7.18
CA ARG A 206 -19.22 22.93 8.64
C ARG A 206 -18.81 21.51 9.01
N SER A 207 -19.32 20.51 8.30
CA SER A 207 -18.98 19.10 8.52
C SER A 207 -17.54 18.83 8.10
N ILE A 208 -17.12 19.35 6.95
CA ILE A 208 -15.75 19.26 6.43
C ILE A 208 -14.75 19.89 7.40
N SER A 209 -15.02 21.10 7.91
CA SER A 209 -14.12 21.76 8.87
C SER A 209 -13.95 20.95 10.16
N LYS A 210 -15.00 20.26 10.62
CA LYS A 210 -14.93 19.40 11.82
C LYS A 210 -14.22 18.08 11.55
N SER A 211 -14.47 17.44 10.41
CA SER A 211 -13.84 16.16 10.04
C SER A 211 -12.37 16.30 9.65
N LYS A 212 -11.94 17.47 9.16
CA LYS A 212 -10.57 17.76 8.74
C LYS A 212 -9.52 17.45 9.83
N TYR A 213 -9.85 17.70 11.10
CA TYR A 213 -8.95 17.46 12.23
C TYR A 213 -8.65 15.98 12.51
N ILE A 214 -9.42 15.05 11.93
CA ILE A 214 -9.15 13.60 12.04
C ILE A 214 -8.48 13.07 10.79
N LEU A 215 -8.97 13.46 9.62
CA LEU A 215 -8.46 12.90 8.36
C LEU A 215 -7.05 13.39 8.01
N MET A 216 -6.55 14.42 8.70
CA MET A 216 -5.18 14.95 8.54
C MET A 216 -4.29 14.76 9.78
N ALA A 217 -4.75 14.07 10.83
CA ALA A 217 -4.00 13.81 12.06
C ALA A 217 -3.59 12.34 12.15
#